data_AF-A0A7W7QUS6-F1
#
_entry.id   AF-A0A7W7QUS6-F1
#
_cell.length_a   1.000
_cell.length_b   1.000
_cell.length_c   1.000
_cell.angle_alpha   90.00
_cell.angle_beta   90.00
_cell.angle_gamma   90.00
#
_symmetry.space_group_name_H-M   'P 1'
#
loop_
_entity.id
_entity.type
_entity.pdbx_description
1 polymer ?
#
loop_
_entity_poly.entity_id
_entity_poly.type
_entity_poly.pdbx_seq_one_letter_code
_entity_poly.pdbx_strand_id
1 'polypeptide(L)' 'MSIHDELRQVEEDLARLRSEVAGLREQVGDLGPTDPMDRSALISMADQQEALADELEGRRESLLKRIGDNGKRVDAQDL' A
#
# COMPACT_ATOMS: atom_id res chain seq x y z
N MET A 1 -14.39 -15.21 1.71
CA MET A 1 -13.81 -13.97 2.24
C MET A 1 -14.72 -12.82 1.82
N SER A 2 -15.15 -11.95 2.73
CA SER A 2 -15.99 -10.80 2.40
C SER A 2 -15.17 -9.70 1.73
N ILE A 3 -15.80 -8.81 0.96
CA ILE A 3 -15.15 -7.59 0.42
C ILE A 3 -14.58 -6.73 1.57
N HIS A 4 -15.23 -6.73 2.73
CA HIS A 4 -14.75 -6.02 3.92
C HIS A 4 -13.50 -6.66 4.52
N ASP A 5 -13.40 -8.00 4.49
CA ASP A 5 -12.20 -8.71 4.94
C ASP A 5 -11.03 -8.50 3.98
N GLU A 6 -11.32 -8.49 2.66
CA GLU A 6 -10.33 -8.18 1.64
C GLU A 6 -9.81 -6.74 1.78
N LEU A 7 -10.70 -5.78 2.02
CA LEU A 7 -10.31 -4.38 2.27
C LEU A 7 -9.41 -4.27 3.51
N ARG A 8 -9.79 -4.92 4.62
CA ARG A 8 -8.98 -4.94 5.85
C ARG A 8 -7.58 -5.50 5.57
N GLN A 9 -7.49 -6.61 4.86
CA GLN A 9 -6.19 -7.21 4.52
C GLN A 9 -5.33 -6.26 3.69
N VAL A 10 -5.91 -5.63 2.67
CA VAL A 10 -5.20 -4.64 1.84
C VAL A 10 -4.73 -3.46 2.68
N GLU A 11 -5.54 -2.95 3.59
CA GLU A 11 -5.15 -1.85 4.48
C GLU A 11 -4.02 -2.23 5.45
N GLU A 12 -4.03 -3.46 5.98
CA GLU A 12 -2.95 -4.00 6.81
C GLU A 12 -1.65 -4.18 6.02
N ASP A 13 -1.72 -4.72 4.81
CA ASP A 13 -0.57 -4.91 3.92
C ASP A 13 0.06 -3.57 3.55
N LEU A 14 -0.77 -2.58 3.24
CA LEU A 14 -0.37 -1.23 2.86
C LEU A 14 0.26 -0.49 4.04
N ALA A 15 -0.26 -0.65 5.26
CA ALA A 15 0.36 -0.10 6.47
C ALA A 15 1.74 -0.70 6.74
N ARG A 16 1.90 -2.02 6.56
CA ARG A 16 3.19 -2.70 6.71
C ARG A 16 4.21 -2.21 5.69
N LEU A 17 3.82 -2.18 4.42
CA LEU A 17 4.70 -1.79 3.32
C LEU A 17 5.19 -0.34 3.45
N ARG A 18 4.31 0.58 3.85
CA ARG A 18 4.71 1.98 4.13
C ARG A 18 5.70 2.08 5.30
N SER A 19 5.53 1.25 6.33
CA SER A 19 6.48 1.19 7.45
C SER A 19 7.85 0.67 7.00
N GLU A 20 7.88 -0.33 6.11
CA GLU A 20 9.12 -0.86 5.54
C GLU A 20 9.84 0.18 4.69
N VAL A 21 9.13 0.87 3.78
CA VAL A 21 9.68 1.96 2.96
C VAL A 21 10.29 3.06 3.83
N ALA A 22 9.60 3.46 4.90
CA ALA A 22 10.12 4.47 5.83
C ALA A 22 11.43 4.00 6.48
N GLY A 23 11.49 2.75 6.94
CA GLY A 23 12.71 2.16 7.51
C GLY A 23 13.85 2.04 6.51
N LEU A 24 13.58 1.77 5.24
CA LEU A 24 14.61 1.75 4.19
C LEU A 24 15.15 3.15 3.90
N ARG A 25 14.28 4.16 3.86
CA ARG A 25 14.69 5.56 3.66
C ARG A 25 15.51 6.11 4.84
N GLU A 26 15.18 5.69 6.06
CA GLU A 26 15.98 6.01 7.25
C GLU A 26 17.39 5.39 7.16
N GLN A 27 17.48 4.10 6.83
CA GLN A 27 18.77 3.42 6.61
C GLN A 27 19.61 4.09 5.51
N VAL A 28 18.98 4.55 4.42
CA VAL A 28 19.66 5.33 3.36
C VAL A 28 20.24 6.65 3.87
N GLY A 29 19.58 7.29 4.84
CA GLY A 29 20.05 8.51 5.48
C GLY A 29 21.21 8.28 6.45
N ASP A 30 21.23 7.12 7.11
CA ASP A 30 22.28 6.70 8.04
C ASP A 30 23.55 6.21 7.33
N LEU A 31 23.43 5.70 6.10
CA LEU A 31 24.58 5.34 5.29
C LEU A 31 25.43 6.59 4.98
N GLY A 32 26.68 6.54 5.45
CA GLY A 32 27.67 7.58 5.19
C GLY A 32 28.01 7.73 3.70
N PRO A 33 28.65 8.84 3.31
CA PRO A 33 28.98 9.16 1.92
C PRO A 33 29.93 8.16 1.22
N THR A 34 30.50 7.20 1.95
CA THR A 34 31.48 6.22 1.46
C THR A 34 30.88 4.90 0.98
N ASP A 35 29.58 4.62 1.18
CA ASP A 35 28.92 3.36 0.77
C ASP A 35 27.86 3.56 -0.35
N PRO A 36 28.27 4.01 -1.55
CA PRO A 36 27.34 4.34 -2.64
C PRO A 36 26.63 3.11 -3.23
N MET A 37 27.24 1.91 -3.17
CA MET A 37 26.59 0.68 -3.66
C MET A 37 25.43 0.27 -2.75
N ASP A 38 25.66 0.22 -1.44
CA ASP A 38 24.63 -0.15 -0.45
C ASP A 38 23.49 0.86 -0.45
N ARG A 39 23.82 2.15 -0.57
CA ARG A 39 22.83 3.22 -0.68
C ARG A 39 21.95 3.06 -1.92
N SER A 40 22.54 2.72 -3.06
CA SER A 40 21.80 2.51 -4.31
C SER A 40 20.88 1.28 -4.24
N ALA A 41 21.34 0.22 -3.58
CA ALA A 41 20.53 -0.98 -3.36
C ALA A 41 19.31 -0.70 -2.47
N LEU A 42 19.49 0.02 -1.36
CA LEU A 42 18.38 0.38 -0.47
C LEU A 42 17.37 1.32 -1.13
N ILE A 43 17.83 2.29 -1.94
CA ILE A 43 16.94 3.16 -2.72
C ILE A 43 16.11 2.33 -3.70
N SER A 44 16.76 1.44 -4.46
CA SER A 44 16.03 0.58 -5.40
C SER A 44 15.02 -0.32 -4.70
N MET A 45 15.33 -0.79 -3.49
CA MET A 45 14.39 -1.58 -2.68
C MET A 45 13.21 -0.74 -2.18
N ALA A 46 13.46 0.51 -1.75
CA ALA A 46 12.40 1.44 -1.35
C ALA A 46 11.47 1.77 -2.52
N ASP A 47 12.03 2.04 -3.70
CA ASP A 47 11.26 2.35 -4.91
C ASP A 47 10.38 1.15 -5.35
N GLN A 48 10.90 -0.07 -5.24
CA GLN A 48 10.12 -1.29 -5.53
C GLN A 48 8.96 -1.47 -4.55
N GLN A 49 9.19 -1.23 -3.26
CA GLN A 49 8.14 -1.29 -2.25
C GLN A 49 7.09 -0.18 -2.43
N GLU A 50 7.50 1.00 -2.86
CA GLU A 50 6.57 2.11 -3.17
C GLU A 50 5.67 1.76 -4.37
N ALA A 51 6.22 1.15 -5.42
CA ALA A 51 5.42 0.67 -6.55
C ALA A 51 4.37 -0.39 -6.15
N LEU A 52 4.71 -1.28 -5.21
CA LEU A 52 3.76 -2.25 -4.66
C LEU A 52 2.68 -1.56 -3.80
N ALA A 53 3.03 -0.49 -3.09
CA ALA A 53 2.08 0.27 -2.29
C ALA A 53 1.04 0.96 -3.20
N ASP A 54 1.47 1.53 -4.32
CA ASP A 54 0.59 2.14 -5.33
C ASP A 54 -0.40 1.12 -5.91
N GLU A 55 0.03 -0.11 -6.18
CA GLU A 55 -0.84 -1.19 -6.65
C GLU A 55 -1.92 -1.54 -5.60
N LEU A 56 -1.50 -1.67 -4.33
CA LEU A 56 -2.42 -1.93 -3.22
C LEU A 56 -3.39 -0.77 -2.98
N GLU A 57 -2.97 0.48 -3.17
CA GLU A 57 -3.85 1.64 -3.14
C GLU A 57 -4.92 1.58 -4.23
N GLY A 58 -4.54 1.26 -5.46
CA GLY A 58 -5.49 1.06 -6.55
C GLY A 58 -6.51 -0.04 -6.26
N ARG A 59 -6.07 -1.14 -5.63
CA ARG A 59 -6.96 -2.22 -5.18
C ARG A 59 -7.90 -1.74 -4.06
N ARG A 60 -7.37 -1.02 -3.07
CA ARG A 60 -8.15 -0.44 -1.97
C ARG A 60 -9.27 0.46 -2.49
N GLU A 61 -8.95 1.36 -3.40
CA GLU A 61 -9.94 2.26 -4.02
C GLU A 61 -11.02 1.49 -4.78
N SER A 62 -10.62 0.45 -5.52
CA SER A 62 -11.55 -0.40 -6.25
C SER A 62 -12.50 -1.16 -5.31
N LEU A 63 -12.02 -1.63 -4.17
CA LEU A 63 -12.84 -2.27 -3.14
C LEU A 63 -13.81 -1.28 -2.49
N LEU A 64 -13.35 -0.08 -2.15
CA LEU A 64 -14.21 0.98 -1.59
C LEU A 64 -15.32 1.38 -2.56
N LYS A 65 -15.03 1.51 -3.86
CA LYS A 65 -16.03 1.76 -4.90
C LYS A 65 -17.08 0.64 -4.94
N ARG A 66 -16.64 -0.63 -4.93
CA ARG A 66 -17.54 -1.79 -4.91
C ARG A 66 -18.43 -1.82 -3.66
N ILE A 67 -17.91 -1.48 -2.49
CA ILE A 67 -18.70 -1.39 -1.25
C ILE A 67 -19.75 -0.27 -1.39
N GLY A 68 -19.36 0.92 -1.84
CA GLY A 68 -20.26 2.05 -2.04
C GLY A 68 -21.36 1.78 -3.08
N ASP A 69 -21.01 1.14 -4.20
CA ASP A 69 -21.97 0.75 -5.24
C ASP A 69 -22.91 -0.35 -4.76
N ASN A 70 -22.42 -1.28 -3.94
CA ASN A 70 -23.26 -2.31 -3.35
C ASN A 70 -24.23 -1.74 -2.32
N GLY A 71 -23.83 -0.73 -1.53
CA GLY A 71 -24.75 0.00 -0.65
C GLY A 71 -25.88 0.68 -1.40
N LYS A 72 -25.55 1.44 -2.45
CA LYS A 72 -26.55 2.16 -3.28
C LYS A 72 -27.55 1.26 -3.98
N ARG A 73 -27.17 0.03 -4.35
CA ARG A 73 -28.06 -0.92 -5.04
C ARG A 73 -29.08 -1.57 -4.11
N VAL A 74 -28.77 -1.68 -2.81
CA VAL A 74 -29.72 -2.18 -1.80
C VAL A 74 -30.76 -1.10 -1.54
N ASP A 75 -30.34 0.14 -1.35
CA ASP A 75 -31.25 1.28 -1.13
C ASP A 75 -32.25 1.52 -2.28
N ALA A 76 -31.87 1.16 -3.51
CA ALA A 76 -32.71 1.33 -4.71
C ALA A 76 -33.71 0.19 -4.96
N GLN A 77 -33.59 -0.95 -4.28
CA GLN A 77 -34.52 -2.09 -4.43
C GLN A 77 -35.64 -2.09 -3.39
N ASP A 78 -35.55 -1.21 -2.37
CA ASP A 78 -36.53 -1.06 -1.29
C ASP A 78 -37.49 0.15 -1.49
N LEU A 79 -37.56 0.72 -2.70
CA LEU A 79 -38.49 1.78 -3.11
C LEU A 79 -39.41 1.31 -4.25
#